data_AF-A0A2D9JAU9-F1
#
_entry.id   AF-A0A2D9JAU9-F1
#
_cell.length_a   1.000
_cell.length_b   1.000
_cell.length_c   1.000
_cell.angle_alpha   90.00
_cell.angle_beta   90.00
_cell.angle_gamma   90.00
#
_symmetry.space_group_name_H-M   'P 1'
#
loop_
_entity.id
_entity.type
_entity.pdbx_description
1 polymer ?
#
loop_
_entity_poly.entity_id
_entity_poly.type
_entity_poly.pdbx_seq_one_letter_code
_entity_poly.pdbx_strand_id
1 'polypeptide(L)'
;MTAAKQLWLSLIGVNVLVVAGIAYSAFAPGASTKTMLLPGKTSHGHYQIEMRCDLCHTEGSGLREDACTSCHAEELRLAKDTHPSSKFNDPTNAELLSVLDATNCVTCHREHVDEQTLPMGLTLPSDYCYHCHQETLETRPSHAEFKFDSCATAGCHNYHDNRALYENFLLKHADEDDFLDEMVGLVRQPMLVESEKSLSETDADAPEEWSGTDFDAVNVLNDWASTAHASAGVNCSGCHLQTPSDETEADSKSDPVWNREVPVQMCGTCHPGQMETFFRGHHGMRLAAGLSAMTPGNARISMHVDAAHRQLDCNACHSGHRFDTEYASVDACLKCHADEHTQAFLTTSHYAAWQNEIAGTAPAGSGVSCATCHMPRMEDDDGNVWANHNQNDNLRPNEKMIRDVCMQCHGLGFSIDALADPQLIENCFAETPVVHVESIDLVKARFEERQRKKEARSKKK
;
A
#
# COMPACT_ATOMS: atom_id res chain seq x y z
N MET A 1 16.50 42.57 -42.94
CA MET A 1 15.06 42.21 -42.79
C MET A 1 14.37 43.34 -42.06
N THR A 2 13.11 43.66 -42.37
CA THR A 2 12.34 44.65 -41.60
C THR A 2 12.00 44.09 -40.21
N ALA A 3 11.91 44.94 -39.19
CA ALA A 3 11.56 44.54 -37.82
C ALA A 3 10.26 43.73 -37.76
N ALA A 4 9.28 44.05 -38.62
CA ALA A 4 8.03 43.31 -38.75
C ALA A 4 8.23 41.86 -39.25
N LYS A 5 9.13 41.61 -40.22
CA LYS A 5 9.42 40.25 -40.69
C LYS A 5 10.14 39.42 -39.62
N GLN A 6 11.04 40.05 -38.86
CA GLN A 6 11.69 39.40 -37.72
C GLN A 6 10.66 39.01 -36.65
N LEU A 7 9.74 39.92 -36.31
CA LEU A 7 8.67 39.63 -35.35
C LEU A 7 7.76 38.48 -35.80
N TRP A 8 7.33 38.48 -37.07
CA TRP A 8 6.50 37.39 -37.62
C TRP A 8 7.22 36.03 -37.61
N LEU A 9 8.50 35.99 -38.01
CA LEU A 9 9.30 34.77 -37.95
C LEU A 9 9.49 34.28 -36.52
N SER A 10 9.69 35.19 -35.56
CA SER A 10 9.77 34.85 -34.13
C SER A 10 8.45 34.27 -33.61
N LEU A 11 7.30 34.87 -33.96
CA LEU A 11 5.98 34.34 -33.55
C LEU A 11 5.69 32.97 -34.15
N ILE A 12 6.02 32.75 -35.42
CA ILE A 12 5.91 31.42 -36.05
C ILE A 12 6.82 30.42 -35.34
N GLY A 13 8.08 30.79 -35.07
CA GLY A 13 9.01 29.95 -34.33
C GLY A 13 8.48 29.54 -32.95
N VAL A 14 7.92 30.49 -32.20
CA VAL A 14 7.28 30.21 -30.90
C VAL A 14 6.10 29.25 -31.05
N ASN A 15 5.22 29.46 -32.04
CA ASN A 15 4.08 28.56 -32.27
C ASN A 15 4.52 27.15 -32.65
N VAL A 16 5.54 27.00 -33.50
CA VAL A 16 6.11 25.69 -33.84
C VAL A 16 6.67 25.00 -32.60
N LEU A 17 7.39 25.73 -31.73
CA LEU A 17 7.90 25.17 -30.48
C LEU A 17 6.78 24.76 -29.52
N VAL A 18 5.72 25.56 -29.39
CA VAL A 18 4.56 25.22 -28.56
C VAL A 18 3.84 23.98 -29.10
N VAL A 19 3.56 23.93 -30.40
CA VAL A 19 2.91 22.78 -31.04
C VAL A 19 3.79 21.53 -30.95
N ALA A 20 5.09 21.65 -31.16
CA ALA A 20 6.03 20.54 -30.99
C ALA A 20 6.07 20.06 -29.53
N GLY A 21 6.02 20.97 -28.56
CA GLY A 21 5.95 20.65 -27.13
C GLY A 21 4.66 19.92 -26.75
N ILE A 22 3.51 20.36 -27.26
CA ILE A 22 2.22 19.68 -27.06
C ILE A 22 2.22 18.30 -27.73
N ALA A 23 2.70 18.20 -28.96
CA ALA A 23 2.79 16.93 -29.68
C ALA A 23 3.72 15.95 -28.96
N TYR A 24 4.90 16.40 -28.53
CA TYR A 24 5.81 15.59 -27.72
C TYR A 24 5.13 15.09 -26.45
N SER A 25 4.44 15.98 -25.73
CA SER A 25 3.69 15.61 -24.52
C SER A 25 2.60 14.59 -24.80
N ALA A 26 1.86 14.72 -25.90
CA ALA A 26 0.81 13.77 -26.25
C ALA A 26 1.37 12.37 -26.57
N PHE A 27 2.43 12.30 -27.38
CA PHE A 27 2.87 11.05 -28.00
C PHE A 27 4.07 10.36 -27.32
N ALA A 28 4.89 11.05 -26.54
CA ALA A 28 6.05 10.43 -25.88
C ALA A 28 5.62 9.62 -24.63
N PRO A 29 5.80 8.29 -24.60
CA PRO A 29 5.40 7.48 -23.45
C PRO A 29 6.12 7.93 -22.17
N GLY A 30 5.38 8.11 -21.07
CA GLY A 30 5.96 8.47 -19.77
C GLY A 30 6.59 9.86 -19.67
N ALA A 31 6.48 10.71 -20.70
CA ALA A 31 7.05 12.06 -20.68
C ALA A 31 6.43 12.90 -19.57
N SER A 32 7.26 13.54 -18.74
CA SER A 32 6.83 14.36 -17.60
C SER A 32 5.92 15.53 -17.99
N THR A 33 5.96 15.96 -19.26
CA THR A 33 5.09 17.02 -19.79
C THR A 33 3.65 16.56 -20.03
N LYS A 34 3.33 15.25 -19.96
CA LYS A 34 1.94 14.76 -20.01
C LYS A 34 1.08 15.28 -18.86
N THR A 35 1.69 15.67 -17.73
CA THR A 35 0.98 16.28 -16.59
C THR A 35 0.22 17.55 -17.00
N MET A 36 0.71 18.28 -17.98
CA MET A 36 0.08 19.49 -18.51
C MET A 36 -1.24 19.22 -19.25
N LEU A 37 -1.49 17.95 -19.60
CA LEU A 37 -2.67 17.50 -20.32
C LEU A 37 -3.75 16.90 -19.40
N LEU A 38 -3.48 16.82 -18.09
CA LEU A 38 -4.43 16.28 -17.12
C LEU A 38 -5.65 17.22 -16.99
N PRO A 39 -6.88 16.70 -17.05
CA PRO A 39 -8.09 17.51 -16.85
C PRO A 39 -8.19 18.11 -15.44
N GLY A 40 -7.62 17.42 -14.47
CA GLY A 40 -7.58 17.78 -13.06
C GLY A 40 -6.58 16.93 -12.31
N LYS A 41 -6.39 17.23 -11.02
CA LYS A 41 -5.43 16.49 -10.19
C LYS A 41 -5.89 15.05 -10.04
N THR A 42 -4.95 14.15 -10.22
CA THR A 42 -5.09 12.75 -9.83
C THR A 42 -5.17 12.61 -8.31
N SER A 43 -5.84 11.56 -7.86
CA SER A 43 -5.92 11.12 -6.48
C SER A 43 -4.53 10.81 -5.94
N HIS A 44 -4.41 10.79 -4.61
CA HIS A 44 -3.18 10.41 -3.95
C HIS A 44 -2.78 8.95 -4.27
N GLY A 45 -3.69 8.12 -4.81
CA GLY A 45 -3.42 6.73 -5.17
C GLY A 45 -2.74 6.58 -6.52
N HIS A 46 -3.04 7.45 -7.48
CA HIS A 46 -2.63 7.25 -8.86
C HIS A 46 -1.69 8.32 -9.40
N TYR A 47 -1.42 9.40 -8.65
CA TYR A 47 -0.58 10.49 -9.15
C TYR A 47 0.82 10.05 -9.58
N GLN A 48 1.34 8.98 -9.00
CA GLN A 48 2.66 8.48 -9.35
C GLN A 48 2.75 7.91 -10.76
N ILE A 49 1.62 7.51 -11.34
CA ILE A 49 1.53 6.90 -12.67
C ILE A 49 0.80 7.80 -13.67
N GLU A 50 0.53 9.06 -13.33
CA GLU A 50 -0.24 10.00 -14.17
C GLU A 50 0.44 10.34 -15.52
N MET A 51 1.70 9.95 -15.69
CA MET A 51 2.44 10.04 -16.96
C MET A 51 2.14 8.91 -17.94
N ARG A 52 1.46 7.87 -17.48
CA ARG A 52 1.11 6.68 -18.24
C ARG A 52 -0.41 6.63 -18.42
N CYS A 53 -0.95 7.61 -19.15
CA CYS A 53 -2.39 7.68 -19.44
C CYS A 53 -2.92 6.38 -20.05
N ASP A 54 -2.07 5.67 -20.79
CA ASP A 54 -2.35 4.39 -21.44
C ASP A 54 -2.58 3.22 -20.47
N LEU A 55 -2.17 3.35 -19.20
CA LEU A 55 -2.51 2.36 -18.18
C LEU A 55 -4.00 2.38 -17.83
N CYS A 56 -4.67 3.53 -17.97
CA CYS A 56 -6.09 3.67 -17.67
C CYS A 56 -6.93 3.76 -18.96
N HIS A 57 -6.42 4.49 -19.95
CA HIS A 57 -7.15 4.83 -21.17
C HIS A 57 -6.65 4.08 -22.40
N THR A 58 -7.57 3.71 -23.28
CA THR A 58 -7.27 3.36 -24.67
C THR A 58 -7.29 4.61 -25.53
N GLU A 59 -6.26 4.79 -26.36
CA GLU A 59 -6.20 5.88 -27.31
C GLU A 59 -7.47 5.92 -28.20
N GLY A 60 -8.15 7.06 -28.21
CA GLY A 60 -9.38 7.26 -28.99
C GLY A 60 -10.63 6.52 -28.49
N SER A 61 -10.53 5.62 -27.49
CA SER A 61 -11.65 4.80 -27.01
C SER A 61 -12.02 5.01 -25.54
N GLY A 62 -11.30 5.90 -24.83
CA GLY A 62 -11.64 6.27 -23.46
C GLY A 62 -11.11 5.30 -22.40
N LEU A 63 -11.74 5.29 -21.23
CA LEU A 63 -11.34 4.50 -20.05
C LEU A 63 -11.70 3.01 -20.23
N ARG A 64 -10.88 2.10 -19.67
CA ARG A 64 -11.06 0.63 -19.76
C ARG A 64 -11.36 0.04 -18.38
N GLU A 65 -12.43 -0.73 -18.23
CA GLU A 65 -12.74 -1.42 -16.97
C GLU A 65 -11.65 -2.44 -16.56
N ASP A 66 -11.09 -3.15 -17.54
CA ASP A 66 -10.01 -4.11 -17.30
C ASP A 66 -8.66 -3.43 -17.00
N ALA A 67 -8.53 -2.12 -17.20
CA ALA A 67 -7.39 -1.37 -16.68
C ALA A 67 -7.41 -1.35 -15.14
N CYS A 68 -8.57 -1.11 -14.52
CA CYS A 68 -8.71 -1.06 -13.07
C CYS A 68 -8.40 -2.44 -12.45
N THR A 69 -8.99 -3.49 -13.01
CA THR A 69 -8.83 -4.85 -12.48
C THR A 69 -7.45 -5.45 -12.77
N SER A 70 -6.69 -4.94 -13.74
CA SER A 70 -5.30 -5.35 -13.96
C SER A 70 -4.38 -5.08 -12.76
N CYS A 71 -4.74 -4.11 -11.90
CA CYS A 71 -4.03 -3.82 -10.65
C CYS A 71 -4.82 -4.27 -9.41
N HIS A 72 -6.15 -4.05 -9.38
CA HIS A 72 -6.95 -4.21 -8.16
C HIS A 72 -7.70 -5.54 -8.02
N ALA A 73 -7.71 -6.42 -9.04
CA ALA A 73 -8.47 -7.68 -8.96
C ALA A 73 -8.05 -8.57 -7.78
N GLU A 74 -6.75 -8.64 -7.52
CA GLU A 74 -6.23 -9.47 -6.44
C GLU A 74 -6.58 -8.88 -5.06
N GLU A 75 -6.54 -7.55 -4.91
CA GLU A 75 -6.98 -6.87 -3.68
C GLU A 75 -8.46 -7.15 -3.40
N LEU A 76 -9.32 -7.05 -4.42
CA LEU A 76 -10.75 -7.37 -4.30
C LEU A 76 -10.98 -8.85 -3.92
N ARG A 77 -10.19 -9.76 -4.49
CA ARG A 77 -10.23 -11.19 -4.17
C ARG A 77 -9.86 -11.45 -2.71
N LEU A 78 -8.75 -10.87 -2.24
CA LEU A 78 -8.24 -11.02 -0.87
C LEU A 78 -9.19 -10.37 0.15
N ALA A 79 -9.77 -9.23 -0.19
CA ALA A 79 -10.79 -8.54 0.62
C ALA A 79 -12.09 -9.33 0.76
N LYS A 80 -12.31 -10.37 -0.06
CA LYS A 80 -13.59 -11.08 -0.19
C LYS A 80 -14.71 -10.08 -0.47
N ASP A 81 -14.51 -9.32 -1.54
CA ASP A 81 -15.37 -8.22 -1.96
C ASP A 81 -16.84 -8.49 -1.64
N THR A 82 -17.43 -7.61 -0.83
CA THR A 82 -18.83 -7.75 -0.43
C THR A 82 -19.80 -7.27 -1.49
N HIS A 83 -19.35 -6.59 -2.53
CA HIS A 83 -20.15 -6.21 -3.69
C HIS A 83 -19.49 -6.65 -5.02
N PRO A 84 -19.22 -7.95 -5.19
CA PRO A 84 -18.60 -8.45 -6.41
C PRO A 84 -19.60 -8.40 -7.56
N SER A 85 -19.10 -8.30 -8.80
CA SER A 85 -19.95 -8.30 -10.01
C SER A 85 -20.92 -9.48 -10.06
N SER A 86 -20.57 -10.62 -9.47
CA SER A 86 -21.45 -11.80 -9.40
C SER A 86 -22.76 -11.57 -8.63
N LYS A 87 -22.81 -10.65 -7.65
CA LYS A 87 -24.07 -10.26 -6.99
C LYS A 87 -25.00 -9.52 -7.94
N PHE A 88 -24.44 -8.70 -8.82
CA PHE A 88 -25.20 -7.87 -9.75
C PHE A 88 -25.67 -8.63 -11.00
N ASN A 89 -25.18 -9.86 -11.20
CA ASN A 89 -25.70 -10.78 -12.22
C ASN A 89 -27.08 -11.36 -11.87
N ASP A 90 -27.56 -11.19 -10.63
CA ASP A 90 -28.92 -11.60 -10.25
C ASP A 90 -29.96 -10.63 -10.86
N PRO A 91 -30.90 -11.13 -11.69
CA PRO A 91 -31.94 -10.30 -12.31
C PRO A 91 -32.81 -9.50 -11.34
N THR A 92 -32.87 -9.90 -10.06
CA THR A 92 -33.61 -9.16 -9.02
C THR A 92 -33.01 -7.78 -8.74
N ASN A 93 -31.73 -7.56 -9.08
CA ASN A 93 -31.06 -6.27 -8.93
C ASN A 93 -31.23 -5.34 -10.13
N ALA A 94 -31.97 -5.74 -11.18
CA ALA A 94 -32.10 -4.96 -12.41
C ALA A 94 -32.67 -3.54 -12.19
N GLU A 95 -33.62 -3.38 -11.25
CA GLU A 95 -34.16 -2.06 -10.90
C GLU A 95 -33.11 -1.18 -10.23
N LEU A 96 -32.35 -1.72 -9.28
CA LEU A 96 -31.25 -0.99 -8.61
C LEU A 96 -30.16 -0.57 -9.61
N LEU A 97 -29.77 -1.46 -10.52
CA LEU A 97 -28.77 -1.18 -11.55
C LEU A 97 -29.22 -0.11 -12.56
N SER A 98 -30.53 0.12 -12.69
CA SER A 98 -31.05 1.22 -13.52
C SER A 98 -30.89 2.60 -12.87
N VAL A 99 -30.73 2.64 -11.53
CA VAL A 99 -30.45 3.87 -10.76
C VAL A 99 -28.94 4.12 -10.72
N LEU A 100 -28.17 3.09 -10.38
CA LEU A 100 -26.71 3.15 -10.28
C LEU A 100 -26.11 1.84 -10.78
N ASP A 101 -25.41 1.89 -11.92
CA ASP A 101 -24.78 0.71 -12.50
C ASP A 101 -23.48 0.33 -11.76
N ALA A 102 -23.63 -0.48 -10.72
CA ALA A 102 -22.55 -1.01 -9.91
C ALA A 102 -21.70 -2.08 -10.62
N THR A 103 -21.97 -2.41 -11.89
CA THR A 103 -21.16 -3.37 -12.65
C THR A 103 -19.91 -2.75 -13.29
N ASN A 104 -19.85 -1.42 -13.33
CA ASN A 104 -18.74 -0.66 -13.91
C ASN A 104 -18.07 0.20 -12.83
N CYS A 105 -16.75 0.09 -12.68
CA CYS A 105 -15.98 0.79 -11.65
C CYS A 105 -16.18 2.31 -11.76
N VAL A 106 -16.25 2.80 -13.00
CA VAL A 106 -16.24 4.23 -13.35
C VAL A 106 -17.60 4.92 -13.12
N THR A 107 -18.64 4.13 -12.85
CA THR A 107 -19.94 4.65 -12.41
C THR A 107 -19.78 5.40 -11.09
N CYS A 108 -19.02 4.81 -10.17
CA CYS A 108 -18.77 5.37 -8.84
C CYS A 108 -17.43 6.11 -8.79
N HIS A 109 -16.37 5.49 -9.33
CA HIS A 109 -15.01 6.04 -9.25
C HIS A 109 -14.71 7.03 -10.37
N ARG A 110 -14.23 8.21 -10.00
CA ARG A 110 -13.89 9.29 -10.94
C ARG A 110 -12.55 9.90 -10.59
N GLU A 111 -11.56 9.58 -11.40
CA GLU A 111 -10.23 10.18 -11.33
C GLU A 111 -10.24 11.59 -11.98
N HIS A 112 -9.29 12.44 -11.62
CA HIS A 112 -9.16 13.82 -12.11
C HIS A 112 -10.24 14.81 -11.66
N VAL A 113 -11.05 14.46 -10.65
CA VAL A 113 -12.10 15.31 -10.10
C VAL A 113 -11.76 15.63 -8.64
N ASP A 114 -10.84 16.57 -8.43
CA ASP A 114 -10.30 16.95 -7.11
C ASP A 114 -11.42 17.33 -6.13
N GLU A 115 -12.45 18.03 -6.61
CA GLU A 115 -13.60 18.46 -5.83
C GLU A 115 -14.55 17.31 -5.38
N GLN A 116 -14.44 16.12 -5.98
CA GLN A 116 -15.20 14.91 -5.59
C GLN A 116 -14.31 13.88 -4.89
N THR A 117 -13.00 14.14 -4.76
CA THR A 117 -12.09 13.22 -4.07
C THR A 117 -12.20 13.42 -2.56
N LEU A 118 -12.77 12.44 -1.88
CA LEU A 118 -12.95 12.40 -0.43
C LEU A 118 -11.61 12.09 0.29
N PRO A 119 -11.56 12.23 1.63
CA PRO A 119 -10.42 11.81 2.43
C PRO A 119 -9.93 10.40 2.09
N MET A 120 -8.64 10.15 2.32
CA MET A 120 -7.95 8.90 1.94
C MET A 120 -7.93 8.62 0.42
N GLY A 121 -8.22 9.62 -0.42
CA GLY A 121 -8.15 9.50 -1.88
C GLY A 121 -9.32 8.71 -2.48
N LEU A 122 -10.45 8.67 -1.78
CA LEU A 122 -11.66 8.00 -2.22
C LEU A 122 -12.34 8.84 -3.31
N THR A 123 -12.20 8.40 -4.56
CA THR A 123 -12.61 9.14 -5.77
C THR A 123 -14.09 8.94 -6.13
N LEU A 124 -15.02 9.13 -5.18
CA LEU A 124 -16.45 8.90 -5.43
C LEU A 124 -17.37 9.86 -4.65
N PRO A 125 -18.64 10.04 -5.06
CA PRO A 125 -19.63 10.82 -4.32
C PRO A 125 -19.99 10.18 -2.97
N SER A 126 -20.25 10.97 -1.93
CA SER A 126 -20.51 10.45 -0.57
C SER A 126 -21.87 9.76 -0.39
N ASP A 127 -22.83 10.00 -1.28
CA ASP A 127 -24.20 9.49 -1.21
C ASP A 127 -24.45 8.21 -2.04
N TYR A 128 -23.43 7.63 -2.66
CA TYR A 128 -23.59 6.49 -3.57
C TYR A 128 -24.33 5.29 -2.95
N CYS A 129 -24.12 5.02 -1.65
CA CYS A 129 -24.82 3.95 -0.93
C CYS A 129 -26.35 4.17 -0.89
N TYR A 130 -26.79 5.42 -0.76
CA TYR A 130 -28.20 5.76 -0.61
C TYR A 130 -29.03 5.37 -1.84
N HIS A 131 -28.45 5.48 -3.04
CA HIS A 131 -29.14 5.14 -4.29
C HIS A 131 -29.66 3.70 -4.34
N CYS A 132 -29.06 2.78 -3.58
CA CYS A 132 -29.53 1.40 -3.47
C CYS A 132 -30.06 1.03 -2.08
N HIS A 133 -29.62 1.72 -1.01
CA HIS A 133 -29.95 1.39 0.37
C HIS A 133 -30.94 2.34 1.05
N GLN A 134 -31.68 3.17 0.29
CA GLN A 134 -32.68 4.09 0.83
C GLN A 134 -33.65 3.44 1.82
N GLU A 135 -34.21 2.26 1.51
CA GLU A 135 -35.14 1.55 2.40
C GLU A 135 -34.52 1.24 3.78
N THR A 136 -33.19 1.11 3.85
CA THR A 136 -32.48 0.86 5.12
C THR A 136 -32.68 2.03 6.08
N LEU A 137 -32.56 3.27 5.60
CA LEU A 137 -32.78 4.48 6.42
C LEU A 137 -34.26 4.62 6.80
N GLU A 138 -35.17 4.21 5.93
CA GLU A 138 -36.62 4.34 6.15
C GLU A 138 -37.20 3.28 7.10
N THR A 139 -36.67 2.06 7.06
CA THR A 139 -37.28 0.88 7.71
C THR A 139 -36.52 0.35 8.90
N ARG A 140 -35.21 0.64 9.03
CA ARG A 140 -34.41 0.19 10.18
C ARG A 140 -34.31 1.29 11.22
N PRO A 141 -34.88 1.09 12.43
CA PRO A 141 -34.78 2.07 13.50
C PRO A 141 -33.33 2.43 13.86
N SER A 142 -32.41 1.46 13.79
CA SER A 142 -31.00 1.69 14.06
C SER A 142 -30.27 2.54 13.02
N HIS A 143 -30.88 2.79 11.86
CA HIS A 143 -30.29 3.59 10.80
C HIS A 143 -31.04 4.92 10.58
N ALA A 144 -32.11 5.18 11.33
CA ALA A 144 -33.05 6.26 11.06
C ALA A 144 -32.45 7.67 11.28
N GLU A 145 -31.39 7.79 12.08
CA GLU A 145 -30.75 9.07 12.40
C GLU A 145 -29.54 9.38 11.49
N PHE A 146 -29.10 8.43 10.67
CA PHE A 146 -27.99 8.66 9.74
C PHE A 146 -28.45 9.48 8.53
N LYS A 147 -27.55 10.33 8.04
CA LYS A 147 -27.77 11.09 6.82
C LYS A 147 -27.59 10.20 5.61
N PHE A 148 -28.24 10.57 4.50
CA PHE A 148 -28.12 9.84 3.24
C PHE A 148 -26.68 9.84 2.67
N ASP A 149 -25.88 10.84 3.03
CA ASP A 149 -24.51 11.05 2.55
C ASP A 149 -23.42 10.67 3.57
N SER A 150 -23.77 10.04 4.70
CA SER A 150 -22.81 9.67 5.74
C SER A 150 -22.34 8.22 5.67
N CYS A 151 -23.01 7.34 4.91
CA CYS A 151 -22.72 5.90 4.93
C CYS A 151 -21.29 5.58 4.50
N ALA A 152 -20.75 6.32 3.53
CA ALA A 152 -19.40 6.14 2.99
C ALA A 152 -18.28 6.48 3.99
N THR A 153 -18.59 7.24 5.04
CA THR A 153 -17.61 7.84 5.96
C THR A 153 -17.94 7.62 7.42
N ALA A 154 -19.02 6.91 7.74
CA ALA A 154 -19.45 6.63 9.11
C ALA A 154 -18.54 5.65 9.87
N GLY A 155 -17.60 4.99 9.17
CA GLY A 155 -16.70 3.98 9.77
C GLY A 155 -17.39 2.65 10.11
N CYS A 156 -18.67 2.48 9.72
CA CYS A 156 -19.45 1.32 10.14
C CYS A 156 -19.36 0.12 9.20
N HIS A 157 -19.31 0.38 7.89
CA HIS A 157 -19.23 -0.65 6.87
C HIS A 157 -18.66 -0.06 5.58
N ASN A 158 -17.92 -0.88 4.86
CA ASN A 158 -17.29 -0.54 3.59
C ASN A 158 -18.04 -1.14 2.41
N TYR A 159 -17.75 -0.68 1.20
CA TYR A 159 -18.30 -1.30 -0.01
C TYR A 159 -17.56 -2.61 -0.34
N HIS A 160 -16.23 -2.59 -0.42
CA HIS A 160 -15.48 -3.79 -0.81
C HIS A 160 -15.04 -4.63 0.39
N ASP A 161 -14.25 -4.07 1.31
CA ASP A 161 -13.63 -4.82 2.42
C ASP A 161 -14.36 -4.61 3.76
N ASN A 162 -15.21 -5.57 4.12
CA ASN A 162 -15.87 -5.61 5.43
C ASN A 162 -15.27 -6.65 6.39
N ARG A 163 -14.06 -7.17 6.15
CA ARG A 163 -13.50 -8.29 6.93
C ARG A 163 -13.41 -8.00 8.44
N ALA A 164 -13.32 -6.73 8.83
CA ALA A 164 -13.34 -6.27 10.21
C ALA A 164 -14.70 -5.70 10.68
N LEU A 165 -15.66 -5.50 9.76
CA LEU A 165 -16.86 -4.69 10.01
C LEU A 165 -18.18 -5.47 9.86
N TYR A 166 -18.14 -6.75 9.46
CA TYR A 166 -19.38 -7.54 9.35
C TYR A 166 -19.94 -7.93 10.73
N GLU A 167 -21.27 -7.96 10.85
CA GLU A 167 -22.00 -8.08 12.14
C GLU A 167 -21.50 -9.21 13.06
N ASN A 168 -21.24 -10.40 12.51
CA ASN A 168 -20.79 -11.53 13.34
C ASN A 168 -19.37 -11.33 13.89
N PHE A 169 -18.51 -10.63 13.15
CA PHE A 169 -17.17 -10.29 13.63
C PHE A 169 -17.26 -9.26 14.75
N LEU A 170 -18.00 -8.17 14.50
CA LEU A 170 -18.25 -7.13 15.50
C LEU A 170 -18.79 -7.73 16.80
N LEU A 171 -19.80 -8.61 16.72
CA LEU A 171 -20.37 -9.26 17.91
C LEU A 171 -19.36 -10.17 18.63
N LYS A 172 -18.57 -10.93 17.88
CA LYS A 172 -17.58 -11.87 18.44
C LYS A 172 -16.52 -11.13 19.28
N HIS A 173 -16.19 -9.91 18.87
CA HIS A 173 -15.11 -9.09 19.43
C HIS A 173 -15.65 -7.90 20.25
N ALA A 174 -16.94 -7.93 20.61
CA ALA A 174 -17.66 -6.79 21.18
C ALA A 174 -17.29 -6.43 22.63
N ASP A 175 -16.71 -7.39 23.37
CA ASP A 175 -16.40 -7.27 24.79
C ASP A 175 -14.88 -7.47 25.04
N GLU A 176 -14.05 -7.27 24.01
CA GLU A 176 -12.59 -7.27 24.15
C GLU A 176 -12.12 -5.99 24.84
N ASP A 177 -11.10 -6.13 25.70
CA ASP A 177 -10.45 -4.99 26.34
C ASP A 177 -9.67 -4.15 25.31
N ASP A 178 -9.52 -2.85 25.58
CA ASP A 178 -8.77 -1.93 24.72
C ASP A 178 -7.33 -2.40 24.47
N PHE A 179 -6.73 -3.07 25.46
CA PHE A 179 -5.41 -3.69 25.40
C PHE A 179 -5.57 -5.17 25.71
N LEU A 180 -5.13 -6.02 24.78
CA LEU A 180 -5.20 -7.46 24.95
C LEU A 180 -4.19 -7.95 25.99
N ASP A 181 -4.48 -9.08 26.63
CA ASP A 181 -3.55 -9.71 27.59
C ASP A 181 -2.21 -10.09 26.93
N GLU A 182 -2.28 -10.58 25.69
CA GLU A 182 -1.12 -10.91 24.86
C GLU A 182 -1.02 -9.88 23.72
N MET A 183 -0.10 -8.92 23.86
CA MET A 183 0.20 -7.89 22.85
C MET A 183 1.41 -8.30 22.02
N VAL A 184 1.26 -9.39 21.27
CA VAL A 184 2.33 -9.98 20.45
C VAL A 184 1.76 -10.32 19.09
N GLY A 185 2.28 -9.64 18.06
CA GLY A 185 1.92 -9.92 16.67
C GLY A 185 2.70 -11.09 16.06
N LEU A 186 2.49 -11.31 14.77
CA LEU A 186 3.19 -12.35 14.01
C LEU A 186 4.72 -12.16 14.09
N VAL A 187 5.43 -13.25 14.38
CA VAL A 187 6.89 -13.28 14.45
C VAL A 187 7.42 -14.19 13.36
N ARG A 188 8.41 -13.71 12.60
CA ARG A 188 9.13 -14.54 11.65
C ARG A 188 9.98 -15.55 12.41
N GLN A 189 9.79 -16.84 12.13
CA GLN A 189 10.66 -17.87 12.65
C GLN A 189 12.06 -17.70 12.04
N PRO A 190 13.14 -17.74 12.85
CA PRO A 190 14.49 -17.74 12.30
C PRO A 190 14.64 -18.95 11.38
N MET A 191 15.17 -18.75 10.18
CA MET A 191 15.47 -19.87 9.29
C MET A 191 16.46 -20.78 10.00
N LEU A 192 16.11 -22.07 10.15
CA LEU A 192 17.05 -23.09 10.60
C LEU A 192 18.07 -23.30 9.48
N VAL A 193 19.19 -22.58 9.58
CA VAL A 193 20.29 -22.71 8.62
C VAL A 193 21.08 -23.97 8.98
N GLU A 194 21.13 -24.93 8.04
CA GLU A 194 22.10 -26.02 8.11
C GLU A 194 23.51 -25.45 7.97
N SER A 195 24.39 -25.70 8.95
CA SER A 195 25.72 -25.07 9.01
C SER A 195 26.61 -25.34 7.79
N GLU A 196 26.33 -26.39 7.01
CA GLU A 196 27.08 -26.73 5.80
C GLU A 196 26.90 -25.73 4.65
N LYS A 197 25.88 -24.86 4.69
CA LYS A 197 25.60 -23.85 3.66
C LYS A 197 26.03 -22.44 4.05
N SER A 198 26.41 -22.21 5.30
CA SER A 198 26.81 -20.88 5.76
C SER A 198 28.15 -20.47 5.15
N LEU A 199 28.19 -19.30 4.55
CA LEU A 199 29.40 -18.69 3.99
C LEU A 199 30.01 -17.70 4.98
N SER A 200 31.31 -17.50 4.87
CA SER A 200 32.11 -16.53 5.61
C SER A 200 32.85 -15.59 4.64
N GLU A 201 33.50 -14.54 5.16
CA GLU A 201 34.29 -13.60 4.36
C GLU A 201 35.28 -14.28 3.40
N THR A 202 35.87 -15.42 3.80
CA THR A 202 36.84 -16.15 2.99
C THR A 202 36.21 -16.91 1.82
N ASP A 203 34.90 -17.10 1.84
CA ASP A 203 34.17 -17.80 0.79
C ASP A 203 33.66 -16.84 -0.30
N ALA A 204 33.83 -15.53 -0.13
CA ALA A 204 33.36 -14.52 -1.08
C ALA A 204 33.94 -14.75 -2.49
N ASP A 205 33.07 -14.79 -3.51
CA ASP A 205 33.44 -15.09 -4.90
C ASP A 205 33.42 -13.88 -5.83
N ALA A 206 33.40 -12.66 -5.27
CA ALA A 206 33.54 -11.43 -6.04
C ALA A 206 34.90 -11.38 -6.76
N PRO A 207 34.97 -10.94 -8.03
CA PRO A 207 36.23 -10.89 -8.77
C PRO A 207 37.27 -10.00 -8.08
N GLU A 208 38.56 -10.33 -8.20
CA GLU A 208 39.67 -9.60 -7.54
C GLU A 208 39.68 -8.08 -7.84
N GLU A 209 39.23 -7.70 -9.04
CA GLU A 209 39.10 -6.31 -9.48
C GLU A 209 38.07 -5.51 -8.65
N TRP A 210 37.12 -6.21 -8.02
CA TRP A 210 36.02 -5.67 -7.21
C TRP A 210 36.16 -6.02 -5.73
N SER A 211 37.02 -6.97 -5.37
CA SER A 211 37.35 -7.39 -3.99
C SER A 211 38.57 -6.66 -3.43
N GLY A 212 38.75 -5.38 -3.80
CA GLY A 212 39.93 -4.59 -3.44
C GLY A 212 40.24 -4.59 -1.93
N THR A 213 41.47 -4.21 -1.56
CA THR A 213 41.91 -4.13 -0.16
C THR A 213 41.63 -2.78 0.51
N ASP A 214 40.88 -1.90 -0.18
CA ASP A 214 40.46 -0.61 0.36
C ASP A 214 39.41 -0.80 1.47
N PHE A 215 39.38 0.14 2.41
CA PHE A 215 38.56 0.08 3.63
C PHE A 215 37.06 -0.19 3.34
N ASP A 216 36.54 0.34 2.23
CA ASP A 216 35.15 0.15 1.82
C ASP A 216 34.84 -1.31 1.41
N ALA A 217 35.81 -2.02 0.84
CA ALA A 217 35.64 -3.41 0.43
C ALA A 217 35.70 -4.38 1.63
N VAL A 218 36.49 -4.08 2.66
CA VAL A 218 36.50 -4.84 3.92
C VAL A 218 35.15 -4.70 4.64
N ASN A 219 34.57 -3.51 4.67
CA ASN A 219 33.25 -3.32 5.28
C ASN A 219 32.14 -4.05 4.51
N VAL A 220 32.19 -4.07 3.18
CA VAL A 220 31.22 -4.81 2.35
C VAL A 220 31.27 -6.31 2.62
N LEU A 221 32.46 -6.91 2.72
CA LEU A 221 32.62 -8.33 3.02
C LEU A 221 32.12 -8.68 4.43
N ASN A 222 32.48 -7.85 5.42
CA ASN A 222 32.00 -8.03 6.80
C ASN A 222 30.47 -7.90 6.89
N ASP A 223 29.91 -6.89 6.24
CA ASP A 223 28.46 -6.68 6.18
C ASP A 223 27.77 -7.89 5.56
N TRP A 224 28.21 -8.33 4.37
CA TRP A 224 27.67 -9.50 3.68
C TRP A 224 27.76 -10.77 4.53
N ALA A 225 28.93 -11.06 5.10
CA ALA A 225 29.15 -12.28 5.89
C ALA A 225 28.27 -12.35 7.15
N SER A 226 27.84 -11.19 7.68
CA SER A 226 26.93 -11.11 8.82
C SER A 226 25.45 -11.36 8.47
N THR A 227 25.11 -11.49 7.18
CA THR A 227 23.72 -11.54 6.74
C THR A 227 23.09 -12.93 6.76
N ALA A 228 21.76 -12.95 6.76
CA ALA A 228 20.98 -14.16 6.49
C ALA A 228 21.25 -14.72 5.08
N HIS A 229 21.65 -13.89 4.11
CA HIS A 229 22.02 -14.33 2.77
C HIS A 229 23.29 -15.18 2.80
N ALA A 230 24.37 -14.71 3.43
CA ALA A 230 25.59 -15.50 3.59
C ALA A 230 25.32 -16.77 4.41
N SER A 231 24.53 -16.67 5.48
CA SER A 231 24.10 -17.83 6.27
C SER A 231 23.35 -18.86 5.40
N ALA A 232 22.52 -18.41 4.46
CA ALA A 232 21.76 -19.27 3.55
C ALA A 232 22.56 -19.78 2.33
N GLY A 233 23.84 -19.43 2.19
CA GLY A 233 24.68 -19.86 1.07
C GLY A 233 24.66 -18.95 -0.16
N VAL A 234 24.10 -17.75 -0.04
CA VAL A 234 24.06 -16.77 -1.13
C VAL A 234 25.36 -15.97 -1.16
N ASN A 235 26.19 -16.25 -2.17
CA ASN A 235 27.45 -15.56 -2.43
C ASN A 235 27.28 -14.31 -3.31
N CYS A 236 28.34 -13.54 -3.51
CA CYS A 236 28.35 -12.32 -4.31
C CYS A 236 27.84 -12.57 -5.75
N SER A 237 28.30 -13.66 -6.38
CA SER A 237 27.84 -14.09 -7.71
C SER A 237 26.35 -14.38 -7.77
N GLY A 238 25.73 -14.81 -6.67
CA GLY A 238 24.30 -15.06 -6.57
C GLY A 238 23.43 -13.82 -6.83
N CYS A 239 23.99 -12.63 -6.65
CA CYS A 239 23.31 -11.36 -6.93
C CYS A 239 23.91 -10.60 -8.12
N HIS A 240 25.23 -10.63 -8.27
CA HIS A 240 25.94 -9.80 -9.24
C HIS A 240 26.20 -10.48 -10.59
N LEU A 241 26.20 -11.82 -10.65
CA LEU A 241 26.43 -12.54 -11.88
C LEU A 241 25.10 -12.72 -12.63
N GLN A 242 24.92 -11.95 -13.71
CA GLN A 242 23.68 -11.95 -14.49
C GLN A 242 23.92 -12.59 -15.85
N THR A 243 23.03 -13.51 -16.23
CA THR A 243 22.95 -13.98 -17.61
C THR A 243 22.16 -12.93 -18.40
N PRO A 244 22.69 -12.39 -19.51
CA PRO A 244 21.97 -11.41 -20.32
C PRO A 244 20.63 -12.00 -20.80
N SER A 245 19.52 -11.37 -20.41
CA SER A 245 18.18 -11.76 -20.82
C SER A 245 17.84 -11.13 -22.17
N ASP A 246 18.50 -11.55 -23.25
CA ASP A 246 18.05 -11.19 -24.59
C ASP A 246 16.94 -12.15 -25.03
N GLU A 247 15.69 -11.71 -24.89
CA GLU A 247 14.49 -12.29 -25.50
C GLU A 247 14.42 -12.05 -27.02
N THR A 248 15.53 -11.74 -27.69
CA THR A 248 15.60 -11.87 -29.14
C THR A 248 16.05 -13.29 -29.47
N GLU A 249 15.10 -14.11 -29.93
CA GLU A 249 15.40 -15.40 -30.53
C GLU A 249 16.61 -15.30 -31.47
N ALA A 250 17.67 -16.05 -31.15
CA ALA A 250 18.91 -16.33 -31.89
C ALA A 250 20.24 -15.84 -31.26
N ASP A 251 20.50 -16.14 -29.99
CA ASP A 251 21.78 -16.74 -29.53
C ASP A 251 21.84 -16.81 -27.99
N SER A 252 21.28 -17.86 -27.39
CA SER A 252 21.42 -18.16 -25.96
C SER A 252 22.80 -18.78 -25.64
N LYS A 253 23.88 -18.04 -25.91
CA LYS A 253 25.27 -18.37 -25.55
C LYS A 253 26.09 -17.14 -25.11
N SER A 254 25.46 -16.15 -24.48
CA SER A 254 26.23 -15.09 -23.83
C SER A 254 26.73 -15.59 -22.47
N ASP A 255 28.02 -15.39 -22.20
CA ASP A 255 28.61 -15.70 -20.91
C ASP A 255 28.00 -14.79 -19.83
N PRO A 256 27.82 -15.28 -18.58
CA PRO A 256 27.33 -14.45 -17.49
C PRO A 256 28.25 -13.24 -17.24
N VAL A 257 27.65 -12.07 -17.08
CA VAL A 257 28.35 -10.80 -16.89
C VAL A 257 28.20 -10.35 -15.44
N TRP A 258 29.31 -9.92 -14.83
CA TRP A 258 29.30 -9.30 -13.51
C TRP A 258 28.75 -7.89 -13.59
N ASN A 259 27.66 -7.61 -12.88
CA ASN A 259 27.02 -6.31 -12.83
C ASN A 259 27.09 -5.73 -11.41
N ARG A 260 27.60 -4.50 -11.28
CA ARG A 260 27.67 -3.79 -9.99
C ARG A 260 26.29 -3.35 -9.50
N GLU A 261 25.40 -3.00 -10.42
CA GLU A 261 24.03 -2.61 -10.11
C GLU A 261 23.12 -3.84 -10.21
N VAL A 262 22.63 -4.28 -9.06
CA VAL A 262 21.72 -5.43 -8.99
C VAL A 262 20.30 -4.93 -9.28
N PRO A 263 19.65 -5.35 -10.39
CA PRO A 263 18.29 -4.96 -10.68
C PRO A 263 17.35 -5.64 -9.68
N VAL A 264 16.25 -4.96 -9.35
CA VAL A 264 15.25 -5.43 -8.37
C VAL A 264 14.67 -6.82 -8.71
N GLN A 265 14.68 -7.19 -10.00
CA GLN A 265 14.25 -8.51 -10.48
C GLN A 265 15.10 -9.65 -9.90
N MET A 266 16.38 -9.40 -9.58
CA MET A 266 17.23 -10.41 -8.93
C MET A 266 16.68 -10.80 -7.55
N CYS A 267 16.16 -9.84 -6.79
CA CYS A 267 15.56 -10.10 -5.48
C CYS A 267 14.32 -11.01 -5.61
N GLY A 268 13.51 -10.79 -6.65
CA GLY A 268 12.29 -11.56 -6.92
C GLY A 268 12.49 -13.03 -7.25
N THR A 269 13.72 -13.46 -7.58
CA THR A 269 14.05 -14.88 -7.79
C THR A 269 13.93 -15.70 -6.50
N CYS A 270 14.14 -15.07 -5.34
CA CYS A 270 14.00 -15.69 -4.02
C CYS A 270 12.87 -15.05 -3.18
N HIS A 271 12.51 -13.80 -3.46
CA HIS A 271 11.51 -13.03 -2.72
C HIS A 271 10.34 -12.57 -3.62
N PRO A 272 9.63 -13.50 -4.31
CA PRO A 272 8.61 -13.14 -5.28
C PRO A 272 7.44 -12.38 -4.64
N GLY A 273 6.98 -12.78 -3.45
CA GLY A 273 5.87 -12.11 -2.77
C GLY A 273 6.21 -10.68 -2.33
N GLN A 274 7.43 -10.45 -1.84
CA GLN A 274 7.90 -9.11 -1.48
C GLN A 274 8.07 -8.22 -2.71
N MET A 275 8.65 -8.73 -3.80
CA MET A 275 8.79 -7.97 -5.04
C MET A 275 7.43 -7.61 -5.65
N GLU A 276 6.52 -8.58 -5.71
CA GLU A 276 5.18 -8.38 -6.24
C GLU A 276 4.41 -7.31 -5.44
N THR A 277 4.42 -7.41 -4.10
CA THR A 277 3.74 -6.44 -3.25
C THR A 277 4.39 -5.06 -3.28
N PHE A 278 5.72 -4.98 -3.34
CA PHE A 278 6.44 -3.71 -3.53
C PHE A 278 5.95 -2.98 -4.79
N PHE A 279 5.82 -3.67 -5.91
CA PHE A 279 5.36 -3.09 -7.17
C PHE A 279 3.89 -2.68 -7.18
N ARG A 280 3.07 -3.21 -6.27
CA ARG A 280 1.69 -2.77 -6.07
C ARG A 280 1.58 -1.55 -5.16
N GLY A 281 2.56 -1.35 -4.28
CA GLY A 281 2.61 -0.19 -3.40
C GLY A 281 3.08 1.09 -4.08
N HIS A 282 2.78 2.23 -3.44
CA HIS A 282 3.16 3.55 -3.93
C HIS A 282 4.67 3.71 -4.12
N HIS A 283 5.51 3.01 -3.36
CA HIS A 283 6.96 3.09 -3.53
C HIS A 283 7.47 2.36 -4.79
N GLY A 284 6.80 1.30 -5.24
CA GLY A 284 7.21 0.50 -6.40
C GLY A 284 6.34 0.68 -7.66
N MET A 285 5.14 1.26 -7.56
CA MET A 285 4.18 1.32 -8.67
C MET A 285 4.71 2.06 -9.91
N ARG A 286 5.63 3.02 -9.73
CA ARG A 286 6.29 3.70 -10.86
C ARG A 286 7.16 2.74 -11.66
N LEU A 287 7.96 1.93 -10.98
CA LEU A 287 8.81 0.93 -11.62
C LEU A 287 7.94 -0.12 -12.35
N ALA A 288 6.85 -0.56 -11.71
CA ALA A 288 5.87 -1.45 -12.33
C ALA A 288 5.25 -0.86 -13.61
N ALA A 289 5.03 0.46 -13.60
CA ALA A 289 4.56 1.24 -14.74
C ALA A 289 5.68 1.61 -15.74
N GLY A 290 6.87 1.02 -15.67
CA GLY A 290 7.98 1.32 -16.58
C GLY A 290 8.47 2.77 -16.53
N LEU A 291 8.20 3.48 -15.42
CA LEU A 291 8.70 4.82 -15.15
C LEU A 291 9.96 4.74 -14.28
N SER A 292 10.67 5.86 -14.15
CA SER A 292 11.77 5.96 -13.19
C SER A 292 11.27 5.72 -11.76
N ALA A 293 12.15 5.18 -10.91
CA ALA A 293 11.92 5.04 -9.48
C ALA A 293 11.34 6.33 -8.87
N MET A 294 10.46 6.18 -7.89
CA MET A 294 9.95 7.31 -7.13
C MET A 294 11.11 7.99 -6.40
N THR A 295 11.04 9.31 -6.28
CA THR A 295 11.91 10.08 -5.37
C THR A 295 11.05 10.86 -4.37
N PRO A 296 11.56 11.18 -3.17
CA PRO A 296 10.84 12.04 -2.23
C PRO A 296 10.48 13.41 -2.84
N GLY A 297 11.24 13.91 -3.82
CA GLY A 297 10.91 15.12 -4.57
C GLY A 297 9.63 15.02 -5.42
N ASN A 298 9.09 13.83 -5.63
CA ASN A 298 7.81 13.62 -6.29
C ASN A 298 6.63 13.53 -5.30
N ALA A 299 6.90 13.42 -4.00
CA ALA A 299 5.85 13.22 -3.01
C ALA A 299 4.94 14.45 -2.85
N ARG A 300 3.68 14.20 -2.49
CA ARG A 300 2.69 15.23 -2.15
C ARG A 300 2.53 15.43 -0.62
N ILE A 301 3.43 14.86 0.15
CA ILE A 301 3.53 15.02 1.62
C ILE A 301 4.88 15.63 1.97
N SER A 302 5.03 16.10 3.21
CA SER A 302 6.28 16.69 3.69
C SER A 302 7.41 15.66 3.72
N MET A 303 8.49 15.95 3.01
CA MET A 303 9.68 15.11 2.93
C MET A 303 10.93 15.90 3.31
N HIS A 304 11.97 15.19 3.73
CA HIS A 304 13.30 15.75 3.91
C HIS A 304 13.87 16.25 2.58
N VAL A 305 14.29 17.53 2.55
CA VAL A 305 14.78 18.19 1.31
C VAL A 305 16.07 17.54 0.80
N ASP A 306 16.97 17.13 1.69
CA ASP A 306 18.20 16.43 1.36
C ASP A 306 17.97 15.02 0.83
N ALA A 307 16.78 14.44 1.08
CA ALA A 307 16.39 13.15 0.52
C ALA A 307 15.71 13.25 -0.86
N ALA A 308 15.43 14.45 -1.37
CA ALA A 308 14.60 14.67 -2.57
C ALA A 308 15.06 13.94 -3.84
N HIS A 309 16.34 13.60 -3.94
CA HIS A 309 16.96 12.94 -5.09
C HIS A 309 17.12 11.42 -4.92
N ARG A 310 16.85 10.87 -3.73
CA ARG A 310 17.02 9.44 -3.46
C ARG A 310 15.98 8.65 -4.24
N GLN A 311 16.41 7.55 -4.84
CA GLN A 311 15.53 6.63 -5.55
C GLN A 311 14.96 5.59 -4.59
N LEU A 312 13.67 5.29 -4.74
CA LEU A 312 12.99 4.24 -4.00
C LEU A 312 13.03 2.94 -4.80
N ASP A 313 13.91 2.04 -4.36
CA ASP A 313 14.06 0.65 -4.82
C ASP A 313 14.22 -0.29 -3.62
N CYS A 314 14.55 -1.57 -3.84
CA CYS A 314 14.72 -2.55 -2.76
C CYS A 314 15.85 -2.20 -1.77
N ASN A 315 16.84 -1.38 -2.16
CA ASN A 315 17.94 -0.95 -1.30
C ASN A 315 17.64 0.36 -0.55
N ALA A 316 16.51 1.01 -0.82
CA ALA A 316 16.17 2.28 -0.18
C ALA A 316 15.88 2.14 1.32
N CYS A 317 15.29 1.00 1.73
CA CYS A 317 14.94 0.75 3.14
C CYS A 317 16.01 -0.06 3.87
N HIS A 318 16.39 -1.21 3.30
CA HIS A 318 17.43 -2.10 3.83
C HIS A 318 18.54 -2.29 2.78
N SER A 319 19.51 -1.37 2.75
CA SER A 319 20.55 -1.39 1.73
C SER A 319 21.44 -2.64 1.84
N GLY A 320 21.81 -3.21 0.69
CA GLY A 320 22.96 -4.09 0.59
C GLY A 320 24.25 -3.38 1.05
N HIS A 321 25.22 -4.07 1.65
CA HIS A 321 25.30 -5.54 1.78
C HIS A 321 24.89 -6.07 3.15
N ARG A 322 24.31 -5.23 4.02
CA ARG A 322 23.91 -5.62 5.37
C ARG A 322 22.44 -6.07 5.47
N PHE A 323 21.57 -5.50 4.63
CA PHE A 323 20.13 -5.79 4.61
C PHE A 323 19.48 -5.68 6.00
N ASP A 324 19.84 -4.64 6.76
CA ASP A 324 19.41 -4.46 8.14
C ASP A 324 17.90 -4.14 8.21
N THR A 325 17.11 -5.13 8.63
CA THR A 325 15.66 -5.01 8.79
C THR A 325 15.25 -4.23 10.04
N GLU A 326 16.11 -4.15 11.06
CA GLU A 326 15.84 -3.34 12.27
C GLU A 326 15.88 -1.86 11.89
N TYR A 327 16.97 -1.44 11.24
CA TYR A 327 17.10 -0.10 10.68
C TYR A 327 15.98 0.24 9.67
N ALA A 328 15.61 -0.73 8.81
CA ALA A 328 14.54 -0.54 7.84
C ALA A 328 13.15 -0.36 8.45
N SER A 329 12.94 -0.82 9.69
CA SER A 329 11.63 -0.79 10.34
C SER A 329 11.21 0.61 10.83
N VAL A 330 12.17 1.50 11.09
CA VAL A 330 11.95 2.87 11.58
C VAL A 330 12.85 3.89 10.90
N ASP A 331 14.17 3.77 11.07
CA ASP A 331 15.12 4.81 10.70
C ASP A 331 15.15 5.09 9.19
N ALA A 332 15.01 4.06 8.36
CA ALA A 332 14.97 4.24 6.91
C ALA A 332 13.78 5.09 6.45
N CYS A 333 12.62 4.95 7.11
CA CYS A 333 11.44 5.75 6.83
C CYS A 333 11.68 7.22 7.19
N LEU A 334 12.19 7.46 8.40
CA LEU A 334 12.50 8.79 8.94
C LEU A 334 13.58 9.54 8.13
N LYS A 335 14.42 8.83 7.38
CA LYS A 335 15.40 9.46 6.47
C LYS A 335 14.77 10.17 5.28
N CYS A 336 13.51 9.91 4.96
CA CYS A 336 12.78 10.52 3.84
C CYS A 336 11.55 11.29 4.31
N HIS A 337 10.75 10.68 5.20
CA HIS A 337 9.49 11.25 5.70
C HIS A 337 9.74 12.32 6.78
N ALA A 338 9.14 13.49 6.58
CA ALA A 338 9.29 14.64 7.48
C ALA A 338 7.93 15.26 7.87
N ASP A 339 6.83 14.55 7.61
CA ASP A 339 5.49 14.95 8.00
C ASP A 339 5.24 14.81 9.51
N GLU A 340 4.23 15.52 10.01
CA GLU A 340 3.92 15.62 11.44
C GLU A 340 3.60 14.24 12.05
N HIS A 341 2.86 13.40 11.33
CA HIS A 341 2.57 12.02 11.73
C HIS A 341 3.85 11.21 11.94
N THR A 342 4.73 11.20 10.95
CA THR A 342 5.98 10.43 11.04
C THR A 342 6.87 10.93 12.18
N GLN A 343 6.91 12.25 12.41
CA GLN A 343 7.71 12.81 13.51
C GLN A 343 7.10 12.55 14.89
N ALA A 344 5.76 12.51 14.99
CA ALA A 344 5.06 12.23 16.23
C ALA A 344 5.35 10.81 16.76
N PHE A 345 5.56 9.84 15.86
CA PHE A 345 5.86 8.43 16.19
C PHE A 345 6.91 8.27 17.30
N LEU A 346 8.00 9.05 17.25
CA LEU A 346 9.12 8.97 18.20
C LEU A 346 8.75 9.28 19.67
N THR A 347 7.55 9.83 19.89
CA THR A 347 7.04 10.16 21.24
C THR A 347 5.92 9.23 21.71
N THR A 348 5.58 8.22 20.92
CA THR A 348 4.46 7.30 21.18
C THR A 348 4.85 6.12 22.07
N SER A 349 3.84 5.50 22.68
CA SER A 349 3.99 4.20 23.35
C SER A 349 4.38 3.09 22.37
N HIS A 350 3.95 3.16 21.10
CA HIS A 350 4.35 2.24 20.05
C HIS A 350 5.87 2.25 19.81
N TYR A 351 6.48 3.44 19.70
CA TYR A 351 7.92 3.55 19.55
C TYR A 351 8.67 3.01 20.78
N ALA A 352 8.18 3.30 21.99
CA ALA A 352 8.74 2.73 23.21
C ALA A 352 8.65 1.20 23.24
N ALA A 353 7.55 0.62 22.76
CA ALA A 353 7.39 -0.83 22.64
C ALA A 353 8.41 -1.43 21.65
N TRP A 354 8.61 -0.79 20.49
CA TRP A 354 9.65 -1.20 19.54
C TRP A 354 11.06 -1.13 20.15
N GLN A 355 11.40 -0.03 20.84
CA GLN A 355 12.69 0.11 21.53
C GLN A 355 12.91 -1.00 22.57
N ASN A 356 11.87 -1.37 23.32
CA ASN A 356 11.96 -2.42 24.32
C ASN A 356 12.14 -3.81 23.69
N GLU A 357 11.49 -4.07 22.55
CA GLU A 357 11.63 -5.32 21.78
C GLU A 357 13.06 -5.47 21.24
N ILE A 358 13.59 -4.45 20.54
CA ILE A 358 14.94 -4.52 19.96
C ILE A 358 16.03 -4.57 21.04
N ALA A 359 15.77 -4.00 22.22
CA ALA A 359 16.65 -4.12 23.38
C ALA A 359 16.60 -5.50 24.07
N GLY A 360 15.69 -6.40 23.64
CA GLY A 360 15.48 -7.71 24.24
C GLY A 360 14.82 -7.66 25.62
N THR A 361 14.19 -6.54 25.98
CA THR A 361 13.51 -6.34 27.27
C THR A 361 12.01 -6.64 27.22
N ALA A 362 11.45 -6.80 26.01
CA ALA A 362 10.08 -7.23 25.75
C ALA A 362 10.07 -8.44 24.79
N PRO A 363 8.98 -9.23 24.74
CA PRO A 363 8.87 -10.37 23.83
C PRO A 363 8.99 -9.97 22.35
N ALA A 364 9.54 -10.87 21.52
CA ALA A 364 9.49 -10.70 20.08
C ALA A 364 8.04 -10.69 19.59
N GLY A 365 7.73 -9.80 18.65
CA GLY A 365 6.39 -9.49 18.16
C GLY A 365 5.64 -8.40 18.94
N SER A 366 6.19 -7.88 20.05
CA SER A 366 5.55 -6.81 20.84
C SER A 366 5.89 -5.39 20.37
N GLY A 367 6.90 -5.24 19.51
CA GLY A 367 7.31 -3.95 18.98
C GLY A 367 6.41 -3.43 17.87
N VAL A 368 6.11 -2.13 17.91
CA VAL A 368 5.35 -1.44 16.86
C VAL A 368 6.23 -0.39 16.20
N SER A 369 6.55 -0.61 14.93
CA SER A 369 7.40 0.23 14.09
C SER A 369 6.62 0.85 12.94
N CYS A 370 7.25 1.74 12.17
CA CYS A 370 6.67 2.24 10.92
C CYS A 370 6.33 1.08 9.98
N ALA A 371 7.23 0.10 9.86
CA ALA A 371 7.02 -1.10 9.06
C ALA A 371 5.91 -2.01 9.62
N THR A 372 5.68 -2.05 10.95
CA THR A 372 4.59 -2.84 11.52
C THR A 372 3.22 -2.37 11.01
N CYS A 373 3.00 -1.05 10.95
CA CYS A 373 1.72 -0.48 10.51
C CYS A 373 1.58 -0.42 8.99
N HIS A 374 2.65 -0.03 8.29
CA HIS A 374 2.60 0.21 6.84
C HIS A 374 2.91 -1.05 6.02
N MET A 375 3.76 -1.95 6.53
CA MET A 375 4.22 -3.17 5.85
C MET A 375 3.90 -4.41 6.70
N PRO A 376 2.60 -4.68 6.96
CA PRO A 376 2.19 -5.68 7.94
C PRO A 376 2.75 -7.06 7.59
N ARG A 377 3.01 -7.84 8.64
CA ARG A 377 3.40 -9.23 8.50
C ARG A 377 2.17 -10.05 8.13
N MET A 378 2.35 -10.94 7.17
CA MET A 378 1.34 -11.87 6.66
C MET A 378 1.79 -13.29 6.92
N GLU A 379 0.85 -14.18 7.14
CA GLU A 379 1.06 -15.63 7.23
C GLU A 379 0.51 -16.28 5.95
N ASP A 380 1.30 -17.15 5.31
CA ASP A 380 0.84 -17.96 4.18
C ASP A 380 0.14 -19.26 4.64
N ASP A 381 -0.39 -20.03 3.69
CA ASP A 381 -1.13 -21.27 3.98
C ASP A 381 -0.26 -22.35 4.68
N ASP A 382 1.07 -22.24 4.58
CA ASP A 382 2.05 -23.13 5.20
C ASP A 382 2.50 -22.63 6.59
N GLY A 383 1.98 -21.49 7.04
CA GLY A 383 2.33 -20.87 8.33
C GLY A 383 3.61 -20.03 8.29
N ASN A 384 4.16 -19.72 7.11
CA ASN A 384 5.35 -18.88 7.02
C ASN A 384 4.95 -17.40 7.13
N VAL A 385 5.65 -16.70 8.02
CA VAL A 385 5.46 -15.26 8.23
C VAL A 385 6.41 -14.45 7.35
N TRP A 386 5.86 -13.50 6.59
CA TRP A 386 6.61 -12.60 5.70
C TRP A 386 6.07 -11.17 5.74
N ALA A 387 6.87 -10.18 5.37
CA ALA A 387 6.44 -8.77 5.34
C ALA A 387 5.85 -8.40 3.97
N ASN A 388 4.62 -7.85 3.98
CA ASN A 388 4.00 -7.27 2.81
C ASN A 388 4.69 -5.94 2.45
N HIS A 389 5.31 -5.84 1.27
CA HIS A 389 6.02 -4.62 0.87
C HIS A 389 5.13 -3.59 0.17
N ASN A 390 3.82 -3.83 0.08
CA ASN A 390 2.85 -2.81 -0.28
C ASN A 390 2.56 -1.93 0.94
N GLN A 391 3.36 -0.87 1.11
CA GLN A 391 3.32 0.02 2.28
C GLN A 391 1.98 0.77 2.50
N ASN A 392 1.07 0.69 1.53
CA ASN A 392 -0.25 1.34 1.57
C ASN A 392 -1.40 0.36 1.39
N ASP A 393 -1.17 -0.95 1.47
CA ASP A 393 -2.23 -1.95 1.31
C ASP A 393 -3.35 -1.69 2.33
N ASN A 394 -2.99 -1.44 3.59
CA ASN A 394 -3.95 -1.31 4.67
C ASN A 394 -4.39 0.13 4.99
N LEU A 395 -4.11 1.09 4.10
CA LEU A 395 -4.40 2.50 4.36
C LEU A 395 -5.64 3.01 3.64
N ARG A 396 -6.21 2.28 2.67
CA ARG A 396 -7.31 2.78 1.85
C ARG A 396 -8.39 1.72 1.62
N PRO A 397 -9.49 1.74 2.40
CA PRO A 397 -9.70 2.59 3.58
C PRO A 397 -8.85 2.10 4.77
N ASN A 398 -8.67 2.92 5.81
CA ASN A 398 -7.73 2.63 6.90
C ASN A 398 -8.21 1.48 7.82
N GLU A 399 -9.50 1.13 7.81
CA GLU A 399 -10.03 -0.01 8.57
C GLU A 399 -9.46 -1.35 8.08
N LYS A 400 -8.84 -1.41 6.90
CA LYS A 400 -8.08 -2.59 6.45
C LYS A 400 -6.96 -2.95 7.44
N MET A 401 -6.43 -1.97 8.16
CA MET A 401 -5.37 -2.14 9.16
C MET A 401 -5.81 -2.93 10.41
N ILE A 402 -7.11 -2.92 10.72
CA ILE A 402 -7.64 -3.45 11.99
C ILE A 402 -7.15 -4.87 12.26
N ARG A 403 -7.29 -5.77 11.29
CA ARG A 403 -7.04 -7.20 11.50
C ARG A 403 -5.55 -7.55 11.55
N ASP A 404 -4.79 -6.95 10.65
CA ASP A 404 -3.41 -7.36 10.40
C ASP A 404 -2.42 -6.60 11.30
N VAL A 405 -2.87 -5.50 11.93
CA VAL A 405 -2.03 -4.63 12.78
C VAL A 405 -2.67 -4.40 14.14
N CYS A 406 -3.80 -3.68 14.20
CA CYS A 406 -4.32 -3.16 15.48
C CYS A 406 -4.74 -4.28 16.44
N MET A 407 -5.46 -5.29 15.91
CA MET A 407 -5.96 -6.43 16.67
C MET A 407 -4.89 -7.44 17.09
N GLN A 408 -3.62 -7.19 16.79
CA GLN A 408 -2.51 -7.95 17.37
C GLN A 408 -2.24 -7.54 18.82
N CYS A 409 -2.68 -6.33 19.22
CA CYS A 409 -2.44 -5.78 20.56
C CYS A 409 -3.70 -5.15 21.20
N HIS A 410 -4.69 -4.75 20.41
CA HIS A 410 -5.86 -4.02 20.89
C HIS A 410 -7.17 -4.75 20.60
N GLY A 411 -8.19 -4.52 21.43
CA GLY A 411 -9.55 -4.94 21.12
C GLY A 411 -10.11 -4.26 19.87
N LEU A 412 -11.11 -4.90 19.24
CA LEU A 412 -11.72 -4.37 18.01
C LEU A 412 -12.36 -2.98 18.21
N GLY A 413 -13.07 -2.76 19.33
CA GLY A 413 -13.74 -1.48 19.60
C GLY A 413 -12.76 -0.32 19.64
N PHE A 414 -11.70 -0.45 20.45
CA PHE A 414 -10.61 0.51 20.52
C PHE A 414 -9.96 0.77 19.16
N SER A 415 -9.72 -0.28 18.37
CA SER A 415 -9.11 -0.18 17.06
C SER A 415 -9.95 0.61 16.06
N ILE A 416 -11.28 0.40 16.05
CA ILE A 416 -12.20 1.14 15.18
C ILE A 416 -12.23 2.62 15.60
N ASP A 417 -12.38 2.88 16.90
CA ASP A 417 -12.45 4.24 17.44
C ASP A 417 -11.15 5.02 17.18
N ALA A 418 -9.99 4.36 17.33
CA ALA A 418 -8.68 4.93 17.05
C ALA A 418 -8.51 5.32 15.57
N LEU A 419 -8.93 4.46 14.64
CA LEU A 419 -8.83 4.72 13.20
C LEU A 419 -9.86 5.75 12.71
N ALA A 420 -10.97 5.93 13.42
CA ALA A 420 -11.97 6.94 13.11
C ALA A 420 -11.60 8.33 13.63
N ASP A 421 -10.65 8.43 14.57
CA ASP A 421 -10.22 9.70 15.17
C ASP A 421 -9.15 10.41 14.31
N PRO A 422 -9.47 11.54 13.65
CA PRO A 422 -8.52 12.23 12.78
C PRO A 422 -7.30 12.77 13.53
N GLN A 423 -7.45 13.11 14.82
CA GLN A 423 -6.35 13.63 15.62
C GLN A 423 -5.33 12.52 15.92
N LEU A 424 -5.80 11.28 16.12
CA LEU A 424 -4.92 10.14 16.28
C LEU A 424 -4.18 9.77 15.00
N ILE A 425 -4.83 9.92 13.84
CA ILE A 425 -4.14 9.78 12.55
C ILE A 425 -3.02 10.82 12.43
N GLU A 426 -3.23 12.07 12.85
CA GLU A 426 -2.22 13.12 12.76
C GLU A 426 -1.06 12.94 13.75
N ASN A 427 -1.35 12.51 14.99
CA ASN A 427 -0.34 12.36 16.05
C ASN A 427 0.29 10.95 16.13
N CYS A 428 0.06 10.09 15.13
CA CYS A 428 0.55 8.71 15.06
C CYS A 428 0.07 7.83 16.24
N PHE A 429 -1.20 7.98 16.63
CA PHE A 429 -1.86 7.19 17.67
C PHE A 429 -1.13 7.30 19.03
N ALA A 430 -0.70 8.51 19.39
CA ALA A 430 0.02 8.77 20.64
C ALA A 430 -0.86 8.71 21.89
N GLU A 431 -2.19 8.82 21.71
CA GLU A 431 -3.18 8.92 22.77
C GLU A 431 -4.35 7.95 22.55
N THR A 432 -5.29 7.92 23.48
CA THR A 432 -6.52 7.13 23.37
C THR A 432 -7.57 7.87 22.54
N PRO A 433 -8.44 7.17 21.77
CA PRO A 433 -9.45 7.81 20.95
C PRO A 433 -10.46 8.58 21.80
N VAL A 434 -10.92 9.71 21.27
CA VAL A 434 -12.05 10.47 21.84
C VAL A 434 -13.32 10.35 21.01
N VAL A 435 -13.22 9.76 19.81
CA VAL A 435 -14.33 9.40 18.93
C VAL A 435 -14.84 8.01 19.30
N HIS A 436 -16.15 7.78 19.12
CA HIS A 436 -16.75 6.47 19.28
C HIS A 436 -17.62 6.12 18.07
N VAL A 437 -17.37 4.97 17.45
CA VAL A 437 -18.12 4.41 16.32
C VAL A 437 -19.13 3.39 16.83
N GLU A 438 -20.41 3.67 16.64
CA GLU A 438 -21.53 2.90 17.23
C GLU A 438 -21.71 1.48 16.66
N SER A 439 -20.86 1.02 15.74
CA SER A 439 -21.05 -0.25 15.02
C SER A 439 -21.23 -1.45 15.93
N ILE A 440 -20.41 -1.56 16.98
CA ILE A 440 -20.49 -2.66 17.95
C ILE A 440 -21.79 -2.55 18.75
N ASP A 441 -22.15 -1.35 19.21
CA ASP A 441 -23.37 -1.10 19.97
C ASP A 441 -24.63 -1.47 19.18
N LEU A 442 -24.71 -1.03 17.93
CA LEU A 442 -25.82 -1.33 17.03
C LEU A 442 -25.96 -2.83 16.79
N VAL A 443 -24.84 -3.55 16.65
CA VAL A 443 -24.82 -5.01 16.52
C VAL A 443 -25.28 -5.68 17.80
N LYS A 444 -24.75 -5.31 18.97
CA LYS A 444 -25.18 -5.86 20.27
C LYS A 444 -26.68 -5.70 20.47
N ALA A 445 -27.18 -4.47 20.32
CA ALA A 445 -28.60 -4.16 20.48
C ALA A 445 -29.50 -5.02 19.56
N ARG A 446 -29.09 -5.19 18.29
CA ARG A 446 -29.80 -6.02 17.31
C ARG A 446 -29.83 -7.50 17.68
N PHE A 447 -28.71 -8.04 18.13
CA PHE A 447 -28.64 -9.45 18.50
C PHE A 447 -29.42 -9.75 19.78
N GLU A 448 -29.36 -8.87 20.78
CA GLU A 448 -30.19 -8.97 21.96
C GLU A 448 -31.69 -8.92 21.61
N GLU A 449 -32.10 -8.01 20.73
CA GLU A 449 -33.49 -7.90 20.29
C GLU A 449 -33.96 -9.20 19.61
N ARG A 450 -33.11 -9.79 18.76
CA ARG A 450 -33.36 -11.08 18.12
C ARG A 450 -33.53 -12.20 19.15
N GLN A 451 -32.68 -12.24 20.19
CA GLN A 451 -32.82 -13.22 21.27
C GLN A 451 -34.11 -13.02 22.06
N ARG A 452 -34.43 -11.79 22.47
CA ARG A 452 -35.70 -11.45 23.15
C ARG A 452 -36.92 -11.89 22.33
N LYS A 453 -36.92 -11.64 21.02
CA LYS A 453 -37.99 -12.08 20.10
C LYS A 453 -38.08 -13.61 20.00
N LYS A 454 -36.94 -14.31 19.97
CA LYS A 454 -36.89 -15.78 19.92
C LYS A 454 -37.44 -16.40 21.21
N GLU A 455 -37.07 -15.87 22.37
CA GLU A 455 -37.58 -16.30 23.67
C GLU A 455 -39.08 -16.01 23.84
N ALA A 456 -39.56 -14.85 23.38
CA ALA A 456 -40.98 -14.54 23.42
C ALA A 456 -41.80 -15.49 22.53
N ARG A 457 -41.23 -15.96 21.41
CA ARG A 457 -41.86 -16.97 20.54
C ARG A 457 -41.81 -18.36 21.14
N SER A 458 -40.73 -18.75 21.84
CA SER A 458 -40.65 -20.06 22.48
C SER A 458 -41.57 -20.16 23.70
N LYS A 459 -41.76 -19.09 24.47
CA LYS A 459 -42.72 -19.04 25.60
C LYS A 459 -44.20 -19.07 25.18
N LYS A 460 -44.50 -18.83 23.89
CA LYS A 460 -45.85 -18.89 23.31
C LYS A 460 -46.17 -20.24 22.65
N LYS A 461 -45.18 -21.11 22.49
CA LYS A 461 -45.35 -22.51 22.09
C LYS A 461 -45.41 -23.37 23.34
#